data_AF-A0A0R2PSZ4-F1
#
_entry.id   AF-A0A0R2PSZ4-F1
#
_cell.length_a   1.000
_cell.length_b   1.000
_cell.length_c   1.000
_cell.angle_alpha   90.00
_cell.angle_beta   90.00
_cell.angle_gamma   90.00
#
_symmetry.space_group_name_H-M   'P 1'
#
loop_
_entity.id
_entity.type
_entity.pdbx_description
1 polymer ?
#
loop_
_entity_poly.entity_id
_entity_poly.type
_entity_poly.pdbx_seq_one_letter_code
_entity_poly.pdbx_strand_id
1 'polypeptide(L)'
;MAQLAMYALGLFFAYATTYFVAAKLLRREIGLTPSYIEIIAYPVWLLLVVSLLFALITARVRLPANVLKVVPIIVIVLWGSQWVVRNLELRTQVAQYPIILSETTRELQQLTTEDRSQGILSRVIILQEQFSSERLSEGFRIRRATDFSYSFLLELQGANVPVLNAYSHMISPHAFGITNQLFSDGRPSWRQFSLYDKFNPEAPSALGIRYVLSEYPIEDARLTPLSAHPFEAYGQFATGRQAFLYKVSPQPQTSDISLQYGFEKDRLRITASSTGIRTLLVPIEFSRCLTFDSQDGAQPTVTREESLGLTSITFSGDLDLIVRYENSMLQWQNCRIRDYLDFRKQSS
;
A
#
# COMPACT_ATOMS: atom_id res chain seq x y z
N MET A 1 40.66 -31.71 -17.52
CA MET A 1 40.79 -30.95 -16.24
C MET A 1 41.04 -29.46 -16.51
N ALA A 2 42.14 -29.07 -17.15
CA ALA A 2 42.46 -27.64 -17.40
C ALA A 2 41.41 -26.88 -18.22
N GLN A 3 40.85 -27.51 -19.25
CA GLN A 3 39.83 -26.91 -20.11
C GLN A 3 38.52 -26.64 -19.34
N LEU A 4 38.10 -27.60 -18.51
CA LEU A 4 36.91 -27.50 -17.64
C LEU A 4 37.10 -26.43 -16.56
N ALA A 5 38.30 -26.31 -16.01
CA ALA A 5 38.65 -25.24 -15.08
C ALA A 5 38.61 -23.85 -15.74
N MET A 6 39.08 -23.73 -16.99
CA MET A 6 38.97 -22.48 -17.76
C MET A 6 37.52 -22.10 -18.03
N TYR A 7 36.66 -23.05 -18.42
CA TYR A 7 35.24 -22.75 -18.65
C TYR A 7 34.54 -22.31 -17.36
N ALA A 8 34.83 -22.95 -16.23
CA ALA A 8 34.30 -22.55 -14.93
C ALA A 8 34.78 -21.14 -14.52
N LEU A 9 36.05 -20.83 -14.74
CA LEU A 9 36.62 -19.51 -14.44
C LEU A 9 36.01 -18.41 -15.33
N GLY A 10 35.82 -18.70 -16.62
CA GLY A 10 35.20 -17.78 -17.57
C GLY A 10 33.73 -17.48 -17.22
N LEU A 11 32.96 -18.51 -16.85
CA LEU A 11 31.59 -18.35 -16.36
C LEU A 11 31.54 -17.56 -15.05
N PHE A 12 32.46 -17.81 -14.13
CA PHE A 12 32.57 -17.05 -12.88
C PHE A 12 32.84 -15.56 -13.15
N PHE A 13 33.81 -15.24 -14.00
CA PHE A 13 34.13 -13.85 -14.33
C PHE A 13 32.98 -13.15 -15.05
N ALA A 14 32.43 -13.73 -16.12
CA ALA A 14 31.30 -13.14 -16.83
C ALA A 14 30.10 -12.88 -15.91
N TYR A 15 29.85 -13.79 -14.97
CA TYR A 15 28.79 -13.65 -13.98
C TYR A 15 29.10 -12.57 -12.94
N ALA A 16 30.32 -12.53 -12.40
CA ALA A 16 30.75 -11.51 -11.44
C ALA A 16 30.63 -10.11 -12.05
N THR A 17 31.01 -9.92 -13.31
CA THR A 17 30.85 -8.62 -14.00
C THR A 17 29.38 -8.27 -14.21
N THR A 18 28.56 -9.23 -14.65
CA THR A 18 27.13 -9.00 -14.87
C THR A 18 26.41 -8.67 -13.54
N TYR A 19 26.78 -9.34 -12.46
CA TYR A 19 26.30 -9.07 -11.10
C TYR A 19 26.72 -7.68 -10.62
N PHE A 20 27.99 -7.30 -10.78
CA PHE A 20 28.48 -6.00 -10.33
C PHE A 20 27.82 -4.84 -11.09
N VAL A 21 27.62 -5.01 -12.40
CA VAL A 21 26.95 -4.03 -13.25
C VAL A 21 25.46 -3.96 -12.93
N ALA A 22 24.77 -5.10 -12.82
CA ALA A 22 23.36 -5.15 -12.48
C ALA A 22 23.08 -4.62 -11.07
N ALA A 23 23.89 -4.98 -10.07
CA ALA A 23 23.77 -4.46 -8.70
C ALA A 23 24.01 -2.95 -8.65
N LYS A 24 24.97 -2.42 -9.42
CA LYS A 24 25.22 -0.98 -9.50
C LYS A 24 24.09 -0.22 -10.19
N LEU A 25 23.50 -0.80 -11.25
CA LEU A 25 22.32 -0.25 -11.93
C LEU A 25 21.08 -0.30 -11.03
N LEU A 26 20.80 -1.44 -10.40
CA LEU A 26 19.67 -1.62 -9.48
C LEU A 26 19.78 -0.71 -8.25
N ARG A 27 21.00 -0.53 -7.71
CA ARG A 27 21.25 0.39 -6.58
C ARG A 27 20.97 1.85 -6.95
N ARG A 28 21.17 2.24 -8.21
CA ARG A 28 20.96 3.61 -8.68
C ARG A 28 19.49 3.89 -9.05
N GLU A 29 18.79 2.89 -9.59
CA GLU A 29 17.44 3.07 -10.16
C GLU A 29 16.29 2.68 -9.23
N ILE A 30 16.46 1.68 -8.33
CA ILE A 30 15.33 1.01 -7.65
C ILE A 30 15.37 1.14 -6.12
N GLY A 31 16.51 1.55 -5.53
CA GLY A 31 16.66 1.60 -4.08
C GLY A 31 16.80 0.20 -3.47
N LEU A 32 17.65 0.08 -2.44
CA LEU A 32 17.98 -1.20 -1.82
C LEU A 32 16.78 -1.77 -1.05
N THR A 33 16.08 -2.76 -1.63
CA THR A 33 15.33 -3.74 -0.85
C THR A 33 16.15 -5.03 -0.81
N PRO A 34 16.75 -5.38 0.35
CA PRO A 34 17.61 -6.57 0.51
C PRO A 34 16.96 -7.88 0.05
N SER A 35 15.63 -7.94 0.15
CA SER A 35 14.80 -9.07 -0.28
C SER A 35 14.93 -9.41 -1.77
N TYR A 36 15.11 -8.45 -2.68
CA TYR A 36 15.28 -8.77 -4.11
C TYR A 36 16.65 -9.40 -4.42
N ILE A 37 17.68 -8.99 -3.69
CA ILE A 37 19.02 -9.57 -3.81
C ILE A 37 19.02 -11.01 -3.29
N GLU A 38 18.34 -11.27 -2.17
CA GLU A 38 18.22 -12.63 -1.62
C GLU A 38 17.34 -13.54 -2.47
N ILE A 39 16.27 -13.03 -3.07
CA ILE A 39 15.35 -13.86 -3.87
C ILE A 39 15.98 -14.24 -5.22
N ILE A 40 16.82 -13.39 -5.81
CA ILE A 40 17.36 -13.63 -7.16
C ILE A 40 18.81 -14.12 -7.13
N ALA A 41 19.68 -13.51 -6.32
CA ALA A 41 21.11 -13.83 -6.37
C ALA A 41 21.43 -15.16 -5.67
N TYR A 42 20.77 -15.47 -4.55
CA TYR A 42 21.07 -16.67 -3.76
C TYR A 42 20.70 -17.99 -4.46
N PRO A 43 19.52 -18.14 -5.11
CA PRO A 43 19.20 -19.37 -5.85
C PRO A 43 20.17 -19.63 -7.00
N VAL A 44 20.64 -18.57 -7.67
CA VAL A 44 21.58 -18.68 -8.77
C VAL A 44 22.98 -19.05 -8.27
N TRP A 45 23.43 -18.47 -7.16
CA TRP A 45 24.68 -18.86 -6.50
C TRP A 45 24.65 -20.31 -5.99
N LEU A 46 23.53 -20.73 -5.40
CA LEU A 46 23.33 -22.10 -4.94
C LEU A 46 23.33 -23.09 -6.12
N LEU A 47 22.66 -22.75 -7.23
CA LEU A 47 22.70 -23.53 -8.46
C LEU A 47 24.13 -23.67 -9.02
N LEU A 48 24.94 -22.60 -8.96
CA LEU A 48 26.34 -22.63 -9.38
C LEU A 48 27.17 -23.57 -8.49
N VAL A 49 27.07 -23.47 -7.17
CA VAL A 49 27.79 -24.30 -6.21
C VAL A 49 27.39 -25.77 -6.34
N VAL A 50 26.08 -26.04 -6.46
CA VAL A 50 25.57 -27.39 -6.71
C VAL A 50 26.08 -27.93 -8.04
N SER A 51 26.06 -27.15 -9.12
CA SER A 51 26.60 -27.58 -10.42
C SER A 51 28.10 -27.89 -10.35
N LEU A 52 28.88 -27.10 -9.59
CA LEU A 52 30.32 -27.30 -9.40
C LEU A 52 30.62 -28.55 -8.57
N LEU A 53 29.97 -28.72 -7.42
CA LEU A 53 30.10 -29.93 -6.58
C LEU A 53 29.67 -31.17 -7.35
N PHE A 54 28.64 -31.04 -8.17
CA PHE A 54 28.12 -32.12 -8.97
C PHE A 54 29.05 -32.50 -10.14
N ALA A 55 29.68 -31.53 -10.79
CA ALA A 55 30.73 -31.78 -11.79
C ALA A 55 31.95 -32.50 -11.17
N LEU A 56 32.31 -32.16 -9.93
CA LEU A 56 33.37 -32.82 -9.16
C LEU A 56 33.02 -34.27 -8.79
N ILE A 57 31.76 -34.54 -8.40
CA ILE A 57 31.29 -35.88 -8.03
C ILE A 57 31.13 -36.77 -9.28
N THR A 58 30.53 -36.26 -10.35
CA THR A 58 30.34 -37.02 -11.61
C THR A 58 31.64 -37.31 -12.35
N ALA A 59 32.67 -36.48 -12.17
CA ALA A 59 34.03 -36.80 -12.61
C ALA A 59 34.62 -38.04 -11.92
N ARG A 60 34.04 -38.52 -10.81
CA ARG A 60 34.46 -39.75 -10.09
C ARG A 60 33.41 -40.86 -10.04
N VAL A 61 32.12 -40.56 -10.27
CA VAL A 61 31.00 -41.51 -10.11
C VAL A 61 30.08 -41.44 -11.32
N ARG A 62 29.88 -42.58 -12.02
CA ARG A 62 28.93 -42.69 -13.14
C ARG A 62 27.50 -42.77 -12.61
N LEU A 63 26.79 -41.64 -12.59
CA LEU A 63 25.36 -41.59 -12.30
C LEU A 63 24.54 -41.64 -13.60
N PRO A 64 23.38 -42.33 -13.62
CA PRO A 64 22.50 -42.34 -14.78
C PRO A 64 21.89 -40.95 -15.03
N ALA A 65 21.79 -40.56 -16.30
CA ALA A 65 21.38 -39.22 -16.75
C ALA A 65 20.00 -38.75 -16.23
N ASN A 66 19.14 -39.68 -15.84
CA ASN A 66 17.81 -39.36 -15.29
C ASN A 66 17.89 -38.81 -13.86
N VAL A 67 18.85 -39.27 -13.05
CA VAL A 67 19.09 -38.76 -11.69
C VAL A 67 19.62 -37.32 -11.76
N LEU A 68 20.42 -37.02 -12.79
CA LEU A 68 20.97 -35.68 -13.05
C LEU A 68 19.90 -34.58 -13.14
N LYS A 69 18.75 -34.91 -13.72
CA LYS A 69 17.67 -33.94 -13.98
C LYS A 69 16.88 -33.57 -12.71
N VAL A 70 16.90 -34.44 -11.69
CA VAL A 70 16.07 -34.29 -10.49
C VAL A 70 16.80 -33.54 -9.37
N VAL A 71 18.14 -33.59 -9.35
CA VAL A 71 18.95 -32.96 -8.29
C VAL A 71 18.72 -31.44 -8.16
N PRO A 72 18.70 -30.62 -9.24
CA PRO A 72 18.44 -29.19 -9.11
C PRO A 72 17.05 -28.89 -8.53
N ILE A 73 16.06 -29.71 -8.89
CA ILE A 73 14.68 -29.59 -8.39
C ILE A 73 14.65 -29.85 -6.88
N ILE A 74 15.31 -30.93 -6.42
CA ILE A 74 15.40 -31.26 -4.99
C ILE A 74 16.08 -30.14 -4.22
N VAL A 75 17.17 -29.57 -4.75
CA VAL A 75 17.89 -28.46 -4.10
C VAL A 75 16.99 -27.23 -4.00
N ILE A 76 16.30 -26.84 -5.08
CA ILE A 76 15.40 -25.68 -5.07
C ILE A 76 14.26 -25.88 -4.07
N VAL A 77 13.67 -27.08 -4.02
CA VAL A 77 12.57 -27.40 -3.10
C VAL A 77 13.05 -27.39 -1.64
N LEU A 78 14.16 -28.04 -1.33
CA LEU A 78 14.71 -28.10 0.03
C LEU A 78 15.15 -26.70 0.50
N TRP A 79 15.80 -25.92 -0.37
CA TRP A 79 16.20 -24.55 -0.05
C TRP A 79 14.99 -23.63 0.14
N GLY A 80 14.01 -23.67 -0.77
CA GLY A 80 12.79 -22.88 -0.65
C GLY A 80 12.05 -23.21 0.65
N SER A 81 11.98 -24.49 1.00
CA SER A 81 11.38 -24.95 2.26
C SER A 81 12.18 -24.47 3.47
N GLN A 82 13.51 -24.59 3.45
CA GLN A 82 14.38 -24.12 4.54
C GLN A 82 14.32 -22.60 4.71
N TRP A 83 14.30 -21.84 3.61
CA TRP A 83 14.15 -20.38 3.63
C TRP A 83 12.80 -20.00 4.23
N VAL A 84 11.70 -20.65 3.82
CA VAL A 84 10.37 -20.41 4.40
C VAL A 84 10.36 -20.69 5.90
N VAL A 85 10.96 -21.79 6.36
CA VAL A 85 11.02 -22.14 7.79
C VAL A 85 11.89 -21.17 8.58
N ARG A 86 13.07 -20.80 8.07
CA ARG A 86 13.98 -19.85 8.76
C ARG A 86 13.44 -18.43 8.80
N ASN A 87 12.65 -18.05 7.79
CA ASN A 87 12.06 -16.73 7.68
C ASN A 87 10.56 -16.76 8.03
N LEU A 88 10.11 -17.74 8.82
CA LEU A 88 8.74 -17.78 9.32
C LEU A 88 8.40 -16.49 10.08
N GLU A 89 9.41 -15.91 10.76
CA GLU A 89 9.33 -14.65 11.49
C GLU A 89 9.07 -13.42 10.60
N LEU A 90 9.52 -13.44 9.32
CA LEU A 90 9.16 -12.41 8.35
C LEU A 90 7.65 -12.41 8.06
N ARG A 91 6.99 -13.56 8.19
CA ARG A 91 5.54 -13.71 7.96
C ARG A 91 4.71 -13.42 9.21
N THR A 92 5.25 -13.64 10.41
CA THR A 92 4.54 -13.39 11.67
C THR A 92 4.60 -11.92 12.12
N GLN A 93 4.90 -10.98 11.22
CA GLN A 93 5.01 -9.53 11.47
C GLN A 93 6.12 -9.10 12.44
N VAL A 94 6.97 -10.01 12.94
CA VAL A 94 8.05 -9.68 13.89
C VAL A 94 9.24 -9.00 13.20
N ALA A 95 9.43 -9.25 11.90
CA ALA A 95 10.51 -8.63 11.13
C ALA A 95 10.04 -7.40 10.31
N GLN A 96 9.24 -6.54 10.93
CA GLN A 96 9.17 -5.17 10.44
C GLN A 96 10.53 -4.53 10.70
N TYR A 97 11.15 -3.92 9.68
CA TYR A 97 12.28 -3.01 9.93
C TYR A 97 11.85 -2.07 11.05
N PRO A 98 12.67 -1.84 12.09
CA PRO A 98 12.29 -0.92 13.15
C PRO A 98 12.12 0.47 12.54
N ILE A 99 10.87 0.84 12.25
CA ILE A 99 10.52 2.16 11.78
C ILE A 99 10.53 3.05 13.02
N ILE A 100 11.52 3.92 13.13
CA ILE A 100 11.59 4.90 14.20
C ILE A 100 10.49 5.92 13.90
N LEU A 101 9.42 5.90 14.68
CA LEU A 101 8.32 6.84 14.50
C LEU A 101 8.77 8.26 14.82
N SER A 102 8.55 9.18 13.89
CA SER A 102 8.64 10.62 14.13
C SER A 102 7.69 11.09 15.24
N GLU A 103 7.97 12.24 15.84
CA GLU A 103 7.09 12.86 16.83
C GLU A 103 5.69 13.10 16.27
N THR A 104 5.60 13.60 15.03
CA THR A 104 4.33 13.80 14.31
C THR A 104 3.57 12.49 14.11
N THR A 105 4.26 11.40 13.73
CA THR A 105 3.61 10.09 13.58
C THR A 105 3.07 9.58 14.92
N ARG A 106 3.79 9.78 16.03
CA ARG A 106 3.30 9.40 17.37
C ARG A 106 2.10 10.24 17.80
N GLU A 107 2.13 11.55 17.55
CA GLU A 107 1.00 12.44 17.82
C GLU A 107 -0.24 12.00 17.02
N LEU A 108 -0.09 11.75 15.72
CA LEU A 108 -1.16 11.22 14.87
C LEU A 108 -1.66 9.85 15.34
N GLN A 109 -0.77 8.97 15.77
CA GLN A 109 -1.14 7.67 16.34
C GLN A 109 -1.98 7.83 17.61
N GLN A 110 -1.60 8.74 18.51
CA GLN A 110 -2.37 9.04 19.71
C GLN A 110 -3.75 9.60 19.35
N LEU A 111 -3.80 10.65 18.53
CA LEU A 111 -5.04 11.30 18.11
C LEU A 111 -6.02 10.33 17.43
N THR A 112 -5.52 9.50 16.50
CA THR A 112 -6.36 8.51 15.81
C THR A 112 -6.78 7.36 16.71
N THR A 113 -6.00 7.01 17.75
CA THR A 113 -6.37 6.02 18.76
C THR A 113 -7.46 6.56 19.68
N GLU A 114 -7.33 7.81 20.14
CA GLU A 114 -8.36 8.51 20.91
C GLU A 114 -9.67 8.58 20.13
N ASP A 115 -9.61 8.99 18.86
CA ASP A 115 -10.79 9.04 18.00
C ASP A 115 -11.42 7.66 17.79
N ARG A 116 -10.60 6.62 17.60
CA ARG A 116 -11.07 5.23 17.48
C ARG A 116 -11.76 4.76 18.75
N SER A 117 -11.25 5.14 19.93
CA SER A 117 -11.87 4.80 21.22
C SER A 117 -13.25 5.45 21.38
N GLN A 118 -13.50 6.56 20.66
CA GLN A 118 -14.78 7.26 20.60
C GLN A 118 -15.66 6.79 19.42
N GLY A 119 -15.24 5.78 18.65
CA GLY A 119 -15.96 5.26 17.48
C GLY A 119 -15.89 6.18 16.25
N ILE A 120 -14.99 7.15 16.21
CA ILE A 120 -14.90 8.14 15.14
C ILE A 120 -13.89 7.69 14.07
N LEU A 121 -14.34 7.57 12.82
CA LEU A 121 -13.43 7.31 11.69
C LEU A 121 -12.49 8.48 11.49
N SER A 122 -11.20 8.21 11.63
CA SER A 122 -10.18 9.25 11.53
C SER A 122 -9.05 8.77 10.63
N ARG A 123 -9.10 9.23 9.38
CA ARG A 123 -8.07 9.01 8.37
C ARG A 123 -7.18 10.24 8.22
N VAL A 124 -5.95 9.99 7.81
CA VAL A 124 -4.97 11.00 7.43
C VAL A 124 -4.88 11.05 5.91
N ILE A 125 -4.87 12.25 5.32
CA ILE A 125 -4.44 12.45 3.94
C ILE A 125 -3.07 13.11 3.94
N ILE A 126 -2.19 12.70 3.02
CA ILE A 126 -0.88 13.33 2.80
C ILE A 126 -0.97 14.21 1.55
N LEU A 127 -0.74 15.51 1.69
CA LEU A 127 -0.68 16.48 0.61
C LEU A 127 0.78 16.85 0.32
N GLN A 128 1.17 16.76 -0.94
CA GLN A 128 2.55 16.93 -1.38
C GLN A 128 2.71 18.30 -2.04
N GLU A 129 3.89 18.89 -1.89
CA GLU A 129 4.22 20.11 -2.61
C GLU A 129 4.23 19.83 -4.11
N GLN A 130 3.65 20.74 -4.88
CA GLN A 130 3.71 20.66 -6.33
C GLN A 130 5.17 20.72 -6.78
N PHE A 131 5.53 19.88 -7.76
CA PHE A 131 6.86 19.82 -8.39
C PHE A 131 7.62 21.15 -8.34
N SER A 132 8.81 21.16 -7.71
CA SER A 132 9.74 22.28 -7.88
C SER A 132 10.02 22.47 -9.37
N SER A 133 10.16 23.73 -9.79
CA SER A 133 10.45 24.11 -11.18
C SER A 133 11.66 23.37 -11.78
N GLU A 134 12.59 22.89 -10.95
CA GLU A 134 13.74 22.08 -11.35
C GLU A 134 13.36 20.79 -12.10
N ARG A 135 12.36 20.02 -11.63
CA ARG A 135 12.02 18.72 -12.26
C ARG A 135 11.28 18.85 -13.58
N LEU A 136 10.68 20.00 -13.88
CA LEU A 136 10.12 20.29 -15.20
C LEU A 136 11.22 20.38 -16.27
N SER A 137 12.42 20.83 -15.88
CA SER A 137 13.59 20.95 -16.78
C SER A 137 14.21 19.59 -17.14
N GLU A 138 14.00 18.57 -16.32
CA GLU A 138 14.50 17.20 -16.53
C GLU A 138 13.62 16.36 -17.47
N GLY A 139 12.54 16.93 -18.02
CA GLY A 139 11.69 16.25 -18.99
C GLY A 139 10.74 15.19 -18.40
N PHE A 140 10.67 15.06 -17.08
CA PHE A 140 9.69 14.20 -16.40
C PHE A 140 8.28 14.80 -16.55
N ARG A 141 7.51 14.30 -17.52
CA ARG A 141 6.10 14.67 -17.71
C ARG A 141 5.14 14.01 -16.72
N ILE A 142 5.67 13.22 -15.79
CA ILE A 142 4.93 12.22 -15.02
C ILE A 142 5.15 12.44 -13.53
N ARG A 143 4.05 12.58 -12.80
CA ARG A 143 4.06 12.73 -11.36
C ARG A 143 4.61 11.48 -10.64
N ARG A 144 5.49 11.67 -9.65
CA ARG A 144 6.01 10.65 -8.72
C ARG A 144 5.97 11.20 -7.30
N ALA A 145 5.71 10.32 -6.33
CA ALA A 145 5.66 10.71 -4.93
C ALA A 145 7.01 11.28 -4.51
N THR A 146 6.99 12.32 -3.69
CA THR A 146 8.19 12.83 -3.03
C THR A 146 8.74 11.78 -2.07
N ASP A 147 10.05 11.81 -1.82
CA ASP A 147 10.68 10.94 -0.81
C ASP A 147 10.09 11.19 0.58
N PHE A 148 9.64 12.42 0.83
CA PHE A 148 8.87 12.82 2.01
C PHE A 148 7.59 12.00 2.16
N SER A 149 6.76 11.98 1.13
CA SER A 149 5.44 11.35 1.22
C SER A 149 5.51 9.83 1.29
N TYR A 150 6.47 9.24 0.60
CA TYR A 150 6.72 7.80 0.69
C TYR A 150 7.22 7.40 2.08
N SER A 151 8.14 8.18 2.66
CA SER A 151 8.67 7.93 4.00
C SER A 151 7.57 8.03 5.06
N PHE A 152 6.75 9.09 5.05
CA PHE A 152 5.64 9.23 5.98
C PHE A 152 4.57 8.16 5.81
N LEU A 153 4.26 7.76 4.56
CA LEU A 153 3.30 6.68 4.32
C LEU A 153 3.73 5.39 5.04
N LEU A 154 5.02 5.04 4.97
CA LEU A 154 5.55 3.87 5.66
C LEU A 154 5.52 4.01 7.18
N GLU A 155 5.84 5.20 7.72
CA GLU A 155 5.73 5.45 9.16
C GLU A 155 4.31 5.31 9.67
N LEU A 156 3.36 5.98 9.02
CA LEU A 156 1.95 5.95 9.39
C LEU A 156 1.38 4.52 9.29
N GLN A 157 1.80 3.75 8.27
CA GLN A 157 1.47 2.32 8.17
C GLN A 157 2.05 1.52 9.34
N GLY A 158 3.34 1.73 9.68
CA GLY A 158 3.98 1.11 10.83
C GLY A 158 3.30 1.46 12.17
N ALA A 159 2.74 2.66 12.27
CA ALA A 159 2.00 3.13 13.44
C ALA A 159 0.51 2.71 13.46
N ASN A 160 0.02 1.95 12.46
CA ASN A 160 -1.38 1.61 12.28
C ASN A 160 -2.32 2.84 12.20
N VAL A 161 -1.81 3.94 11.65
CA VAL A 161 -2.58 5.16 11.36
C VAL A 161 -3.27 4.98 9.99
N PRO A 162 -4.61 5.09 9.90
CA PRO A 162 -5.31 4.93 8.63
C PRO A 162 -5.00 6.08 7.67
N VAL A 163 -4.37 5.79 6.54
CA VAL A 163 -4.04 6.81 5.52
C VAL A 163 -4.94 6.64 4.29
N LEU A 164 -5.47 7.73 3.76
CA LEU A 164 -6.00 7.76 2.40
C LEU A 164 -4.81 7.66 1.44
N ASN A 165 -4.57 6.46 0.93
CA ASN A 165 -3.33 6.14 0.26
C ASN A 165 -3.33 6.58 -1.22
N ALA A 166 -2.38 7.45 -1.58
CA ALA A 166 -2.14 7.88 -2.95
C ALA A 166 -1.38 6.80 -3.78
N TYR A 167 -0.73 5.86 -3.11
CA TYR A 167 0.08 4.80 -3.72
C TYR A 167 -0.58 3.42 -3.62
N SER A 168 -1.31 3.03 -4.66
CA SER A 168 -1.87 1.68 -4.75
C SER A 168 -1.68 1.10 -6.15
N HIS A 169 -0.92 0.01 -6.23
CA HIS A 169 -0.71 -0.74 -7.48
C HIS A 169 -1.99 -1.35 -8.04
N MET A 170 -3.05 -1.46 -7.23
CA MET A 170 -4.33 -2.05 -7.60
C MET A 170 -5.49 -1.04 -7.59
N ILE A 171 -5.22 0.27 -7.52
CA ILE A 171 -6.30 1.26 -7.62
C ILE A 171 -6.98 1.13 -8.98
N SER A 172 -8.31 1.09 -8.99
CA SER A 172 -9.06 1.03 -10.24
C SER A 172 -8.90 2.35 -11.02
N PRO A 173 -9.10 2.36 -12.36
CA PRO A 173 -9.12 3.61 -13.11
C PRO A 173 -10.19 4.61 -12.60
N HIS A 174 -11.31 4.11 -12.07
CA HIS A 174 -12.40 4.94 -11.57
C HIS A 174 -12.00 5.63 -10.25
N ALA A 175 -11.60 4.85 -9.24
CA ALA A 175 -11.13 5.37 -7.97
C ALA A 175 -9.93 6.31 -8.15
N PHE A 176 -9.05 6.02 -9.11
CA PHE A 176 -8.00 6.94 -9.50
C PHE A 176 -8.54 8.25 -10.08
N GLY A 177 -9.49 8.19 -11.02
CA GLY A 177 -10.12 9.38 -11.62
C GLY A 177 -10.73 10.31 -10.56
N ILE A 178 -11.48 9.75 -9.62
CA ILE A 178 -12.12 10.51 -8.54
C ILE A 178 -11.12 11.08 -7.56
N THR A 179 -10.18 10.27 -7.06
CA THR A 179 -9.18 10.79 -6.11
C THR A 179 -8.30 11.85 -6.76
N ASN A 180 -8.02 11.74 -8.06
CA ASN A 180 -7.31 12.75 -8.82
C ASN A 180 -8.17 14.02 -9.06
N GLN A 181 -9.48 13.89 -9.26
CA GLN A 181 -10.40 15.03 -9.35
C GLN A 181 -10.51 15.77 -8.00
N LEU A 182 -10.58 15.02 -6.90
CA LEU A 182 -10.75 15.58 -5.57
C LEU A 182 -9.46 16.22 -5.06
N PHE A 183 -8.32 15.55 -5.19
CA PHE A 183 -7.10 15.92 -4.47
C PHE A 183 -5.92 16.28 -5.36
N SER A 184 -6.13 16.39 -6.68
CA SER A 184 -5.08 16.78 -7.60
C SER A 184 -5.47 17.97 -8.47
N ASP A 185 -4.46 18.74 -8.89
CA ASP A 185 -4.64 19.93 -9.72
C ASP A 185 -4.95 19.67 -11.21
N GLY A 186 -5.15 18.41 -11.61
CA GLY A 186 -5.54 18.01 -12.97
C GLY A 186 -4.39 17.72 -13.94
N ARG A 187 -3.12 17.92 -13.56
CA ARG A 187 -1.97 17.46 -14.38
C ARG A 187 -1.91 15.91 -14.49
N PRO A 188 -1.25 15.37 -15.54
CA PRO A 188 -1.20 13.92 -15.77
C PRO A 188 -0.44 13.16 -14.68
N SER A 189 -1.07 12.12 -14.12
CA SER A 189 -0.46 11.20 -13.15
C SER A 189 -0.64 9.75 -13.61
N TRP A 190 0.22 8.85 -13.14
CA TRP A 190 0.04 7.43 -13.39
C TRP A 190 -0.84 6.86 -12.31
N ARG A 191 -1.72 5.94 -12.69
CA ARG A 191 -2.63 5.27 -11.76
C ARG A 191 -1.93 4.65 -10.55
N GLN A 192 -0.78 4.03 -10.77
CA GLN A 192 0.03 3.43 -9.70
C GLN A 192 0.81 4.46 -8.84
N PHE A 193 0.80 5.73 -9.23
CA PHE A 193 1.49 6.85 -8.58
C PHE A 193 0.54 8.06 -8.51
N SER A 194 -0.66 7.88 -7.93
CA SER A 194 -1.53 9.03 -7.67
C SER A 194 -0.84 9.94 -6.65
N LEU A 195 -0.92 11.24 -6.88
CA LEU A 195 -0.42 12.25 -5.93
C LEU A 195 -1.57 13.15 -5.53
N TYR A 196 -1.62 13.45 -4.24
CA TYR A 196 -2.53 14.44 -3.70
C TYR A 196 -1.72 15.71 -3.47
N ASP A 197 -2.00 16.76 -4.21
CA ASP A 197 -1.26 18.04 -4.20
C ASP A 197 -2.20 19.25 -4.14
N LYS A 198 -3.48 18.99 -3.86
CA LYS A 198 -4.51 19.99 -3.65
C LYS A 198 -5.40 19.57 -2.50
N PHE A 199 -5.57 20.46 -1.53
CA PHE A 199 -6.61 20.30 -0.53
C PHE A 199 -7.97 20.60 -1.17
N ASN A 200 -8.86 19.61 -1.20
CA ASN A 200 -10.28 19.86 -1.41
C ASN A 200 -10.94 19.87 -0.05
N PRO A 201 -11.63 20.96 0.31
CA PRO A 201 -12.09 21.15 1.67
C PRO A 201 -13.56 20.71 1.88
N GLU A 202 -14.22 20.21 0.83
CA GLU A 202 -15.57 19.62 0.88
C GLU A 202 -15.51 18.09 0.97
N ALA A 203 -14.48 17.47 0.38
CA ALA A 203 -14.25 16.03 0.39
C ALA A 203 -13.89 15.38 1.76
N PRO A 204 -13.20 16.05 2.72
CA PRO A 204 -12.59 15.35 3.85
C PRO A 204 -13.59 14.63 4.75
N SER A 205 -14.66 15.31 5.15
CA SER A 205 -15.70 14.76 6.03
C SER A 205 -16.36 13.52 5.42
N ALA A 206 -16.69 13.58 4.12
CA ALA A 206 -17.33 12.47 3.41
C ALA A 206 -16.41 11.25 3.26
N LEU A 207 -15.10 11.47 3.24
CA LEU A 207 -14.10 10.40 3.09
C LEU A 207 -13.53 9.90 4.44
N GLY A 208 -14.05 10.42 5.56
CA GLY A 208 -13.54 10.12 6.91
C GLY A 208 -12.13 10.65 7.16
N ILE A 209 -11.71 11.68 6.41
CA ILE A 209 -10.43 12.36 6.60
C ILE A 209 -10.61 13.37 7.71
N ARG A 210 -9.87 13.19 8.80
CA ARG A 210 -9.91 14.07 9.98
C ARG A 210 -8.61 14.81 10.21
N TYR A 211 -7.52 14.30 9.65
CA TYR A 211 -6.21 14.91 9.74
C TYR A 211 -5.61 15.09 8.34
N VAL A 212 -4.93 16.21 8.13
CA VAL A 212 -4.23 16.54 6.89
C VAL A 212 -2.76 16.75 7.25
N LEU A 213 -1.88 15.93 6.67
CA LEU A 213 -0.44 16.14 6.71
C LEU A 213 -0.03 16.76 5.38
N SER A 214 0.58 17.94 5.38
CA SER A 214 0.91 18.68 4.16
C SER A 214 2.39 19.09 4.12
N GLU A 215 3.01 19.05 2.94
CA GLU A 215 4.35 19.60 2.71
C GLU A 215 4.37 21.13 2.60
N TYR A 216 3.21 21.75 2.41
CA TYR A 216 3.06 23.20 2.24
C TYR A 216 1.98 23.75 3.18
N PRO A 217 2.06 25.04 3.58
CA PRO A 217 1.04 25.65 4.42
C PRO A 217 -0.29 25.75 3.67
N ILE A 218 -1.40 25.44 4.35
CA ILE A 218 -2.75 25.49 3.77
C ILE A 218 -3.57 26.51 4.53
N GLU A 219 -4.06 27.53 3.82
CA GLU A 219 -4.95 28.54 4.35
C GLU A 219 -6.40 28.16 4.03
N ASP A 220 -7.06 27.42 4.92
CA ASP A 220 -8.50 27.16 4.86
C ASP A 220 -9.10 27.23 6.26
N ALA A 221 -10.22 27.95 6.41
CA ALA A 221 -10.89 28.14 7.70
C ALA A 221 -11.41 26.85 8.34
N ARG A 222 -11.54 25.76 7.56
CA ARG A 222 -11.91 24.43 8.05
C ARG A 222 -10.73 23.66 8.62
N LEU A 223 -9.50 24.13 8.43
CA LEU A 223 -8.30 23.49 8.97
C LEU A 223 -7.84 24.22 10.23
N THR A 224 -7.68 23.48 11.32
CA THR A 224 -7.03 23.97 12.53
C THR A 224 -5.61 23.39 12.58
N PRO A 225 -4.56 24.22 12.58
CA PRO A 225 -3.20 23.71 12.74
C PRO A 225 -3.06 23.05 14.12
N LEU A 226 -2.52 21.83 14.16
CA LEU A 226 -2.26 21.11 15.41
C LEU A 226 -0.89 21.46 16.00
N SER A 227 0.03 21.95 15.16
CA SER A 227 1.33 22.42 15.60
C SER A 227 1.57 23.87 15.22
N ALA A 228 2.21 24.61 16.14
CA ALA A 228 2.67 25.97 15.92
C ALA A 228 3.90 26.04 14.98
N HIS A 229 4.63 24.94 14.83
CA HIS A 229 5.85 24.88 14.02
C HIS A 229 5.80 23.71 13.02
N PRO A 230 6.31 23.92 11.80
CA PRO A 230 6.44 22.82 10.86
C PRO A 230 7.39 21.77 11.41
N PHE A 231 7.04 20.51 11.24
CA PHE A 231 7.84 19.38 11.71
C PHE A 231 8.88 19.00 10.66
N GLU A 232 10.03 18.51 11.10
CA GLU A 232 10.92 17.77 10.22
C GLU A 232 10.39 16.35 10.04
N ALA A 233 10.22 15.95 8.78
CA ALA A 233 9.90 14.56 8.46
C ALA A 233 11.07 13.66 8.84
N TYR A 234 10.92 12.93 9.94
CA TYR A 234 11.66 11.70 10.16
C TYR A 234 10.93 10.59 9.41
N GLY A 235 11.71 9.72 8.81
CA GLY A 235 11.30 8.62 7.95
C GLY A 235 12.41 7.60 7.97
N GLN A 236 12.40 6.65 7.02
CA GLN A 236 13.61 5.83 6.79
C GLN A 236 14.82 6.71 6.40
N PHE A 237 14.57 7.93 5.90
CA PHE A 237 15.55 8.97 5.62
C PHE A 237 15.04 10.32 6.10
N ALA A 238 15.84 11.08 6.86
CA ALA A 238 15.51 12.47 7.21
C ALA A 238 15.54 13.32 5.93
N THR A 239 14.45 14.03 5.64
CA THR A 239 14.34 14.79 4.37
C THR A 239 14.64 16.28 4.52
N GLY A 240 14.84 16.79 5.74
CA GLY A 240 15.03 18.21 6.04
C GLY A 240 13.87 19.12 5.61
N ARG A 241 12.77 18.52 5.13
CA ARG A 241 11.58 19.23 4.64
C ARG A 241 10.59 19.44 5.77
N GLN A 242 9.93 20.59 5.70
CA GLN A 242 8.89 21.00 6.63
C GLN A 242 7.56 20.29 6.33
N ALA A 243 6.87 19.87 7.38
CA ALA A 243 5.55 19.28 7.34
C ALA A 243 4.57 20.07 8.23
N PHE A 244 3.34 20.19 7.78
CA PHE A 244 2.26 20.87 8.50
C PHE A 244 1.15 19.87 8.82
N LEU A 245 0.74 19.81 10.08
CA LEU A 245 -0.35 18.94 10.53
C LEU A 245 -1.58 19.77 10.86
N TYR A 246 -2.71 19.41 10.26
CA TYR A 246 -4.00 20.05 10.49
C TYR A 246 -5.05 19.05 10.94
N LYS A 247 -5.97 19.53 11.78
CA LYS A 247 -7.24 18.88 12.07
C LYS A 247 -8.32 19.49 11.19
N VAL A 248 -9.11 18.63 10.55
CA VAL A 248 -10.30 19.04 9.80
C VAL A 248 -11.41 19.33 10.79
N SER A 249 -11.96 20.53 10.71
CA SER A 249 -13.14 20.93 11.46
C SER A 249 -14.32 20.08 11.02
N PRO A 250 -15.05 19.45 11.96
CA PRO A 250 -16.23 18.67 11.60
C PRO A 250 -17.21 19.58 10.87
N GLN A 251 -17.65 19.17 9.68
CA GLN A 251 -18.84 19.79 9.12
C GLN A 251 -20.02 19.51 10.06
N PRO A 252 -20.96 20.44 10.24
CA PRO A 252 -22.15 20.21 11.04
C PRO A 252 -22.88 19.00 10.46
N GLN A 253 -22.73 17.85 11.12
CA GLN A 253 -23.53 16.67 10.83
C GLN A 253 -24.97 17.04 11.17
N THR A 254 -25.89 16.79 10.24
CA THR A 254 -27.32 16.88 10.55
C THR A 254 -27.60 15.95 11.73
N SER A 255 -28.26 16.46 12.76
CA SER A 255 -28.51 15.85 14.07
C SER A 255 -29.23 14.50 14.07
N ASP A 256 -29.63 14.00 12.90
CA ASP A 256 -30.57 12.90 12.75
C ASP A 256 -29.90 11.55 12.50
N ILE A 257 -28.56 11.51 12.42
CA ILE A 257 -27.80 10.28 12.17
C ILE A 257 -26.62 10.20 13.13
N SER A 258 -26.61 9.18 13.99
CA SER A 258 -25.37 8.79 14.69
C SER A 258 -24.63 7.79 13.81
N LEU A 259 -23.36 8.02 13.54
CA LEU A 259 -22.54 7.16 12.68
C LEU A 259 -21.18 6.94 13.34
N GLN A 260 -20.77 5.69 13.41
CA GLN A 260 -19.50 5.25 13.96
C GLN A 260 -18.87 4.18 13.07
N TYR A 261 -17.54 4.20 13.02
CA TYR A 261 -16.76 3.21 12.32
C TYR A 261 -15.69 2.66 13.25
N GLY A 262 -15.49 1.34 13.21
CA GLY A 262 -14.46 0.67 13.99
C GLY A 262 -13.75 -0.37 13.14
N PHE A 263 -12.44 -0.54 13.34
CA PHE A 263 -11.71 -1.67 12.78
C PHE A 263 -11.56 -2.75 13.86
N GLU A 264 -12.11 -3.93 13.59
CA GLU A 264 -11.90 -5.13 14.40
C GLU A 264 -11.00 -6.09 13.62
N LYS A 265 -9.69 -6.05 13.90
CA LYS A 265 -8.66 -6.79 13.14
C LYS A 265 -8.66 -6.40 11.65
N ASP A 266 -9.09 -7.31 10.79
CA ASP A 266 -9.17 -7.19 9.33
C ASP A 266 -10.57 -6.82 8.83
N ARG A 267 -11.49 -6.46 9.74
CA ARG A 267 -12.90 -6.21 9.43
C ARG A 267 -13.27 -4.77 9.79
N LEU A 268 -14.02 -4.11 8.92
CA LEU A 268 -14.59 -2.79 9.21
C LEU A 268 -15.99 -3.00 9.78
N ARG A 269 -16.21 -2.61 11.02
CA ARG A 269 -17.54 -2.50 11.63
C ARG A 269 -18.09 -1.10 11.43
N ILE A 270 -19.34 -1.02 11.00
CA ILE A 270 -20.07 0.22 10.75
C ILE A 270 -21.31 0.17 11.62
N THR A 271 -21.41 1.09 12.58
CA THR A 271 -22.59 1.25 13.41
C THR A 271 -23.25 2.58 13.10
N ALA A 272 -24.55 2.58 12.82
CA ALA A 272 -25.30 3.80 12.58
C ALA A 272 -26.72 3.70 13.15
N SER A 273 -27.32 4.84 13.49
CA SER A 273 -28.73 4.93 13.88
C SER A 273 -29.37 6.12 13.20
N SER A 274 -30.59 5.93 12.71
CA SER A 274 -31.38 6.96 12.03
C SER A 274 -32.87 6.75 12.26
N THR A 275 -33.60 7.87 12.46
CA THR A 275 -35.06 7.89 12.60
C THR A 275 -35.82 7.65 11.29
N GLY A 276 -35.13 7.63 10.15
CA GLY A 276 -35.71 7.36 8.83
C GLY A 276 -34.74 6.67 7.87
N ILE A 277 -35.18 6.46 6.62
CA ILE A 277 -34.34 5.87 5.57
C ILE A 277 -33.20 6.84 5.24
N ARG A 278 -31.96 6.35 5.35
CA ARG A 278 -30.76 7.12 5.03
C ARG A 278 -29.82 6.29 4.18
N THR A 279 -29.03 7.00 3.39
CA THR A 279 -27.96 6.43 2.59
C THR A 279 -26.63 6.90 3.14
N LEU A 280 -25.83 5.94 3.59
CA LEU A 280 -24.48 6.12 4.09
C LEU A 280 -23.48 5.87 2.97
N LEU A 281 -22.64 6.87 2.69
CA LEU A 281 -21.49 6.67 1.82
C LEU A 281 -20.30 6.17 2.64
N VAL A 282 -19.84 4.96 2.34
CA VAL A 282 -18.68 4.36 2.98
C VAL A 282 -17.45 4.65 2.13
N PRO A 283 -16.35 5.16 2.72
CA PRO A 283 -15.14 5.52 1.98
C PRO A 283 -14.28 4.28 1.65
N ILE A 284 -14.92 3.28 1.03
CA ILE A 284 -14.34 2.07 0.45
C ILE A 284 -14.95 1.95 -0.95
N GLU A 285 -14.08 1.78 -1.95
CA GLU A 285 -14.51 1.52 -3.33
C GLU A 285 -15.43 0.31 -3.39
N PHE A 286 -16.57 0.45 -4.06
CA PHE A 286 -17.50 -0.66 -4.23
C PHE A 286 -16.81 -1.80 -4.97
N SER A 287 -16.84 -2.99 -4.37
CA SER A 287 -16.40 -4.22 -5.00
C SER A 287 -17.40 -5.32 -4.69
N ARG A 288 -17.63 -6.20 -5.67
CA ARG A 288 -18.39 -7.44 -5.46
C ARG A 288 -17.68 -8.45 -4.57
N CYS A 289 -16.42 -8.21 -4.23
CA CYS A 289 -15.67 -9.01 -3.26
C CYS A 289 -15.89 -8.52 -1.82
N LEU A 290 -16.65 -7.43 -1.61
CA LEU A 290 -17.07 -7.02 -0.27
C LEU A 290 -18.24 -7.88 0.18
N THR A 291 -18.11 -8.46 1.38
CA THR A 291 -19.19 -9.14 2.08
C THR A 291 -19.64 -8.28 3.26
N PHE A 292 -20.95 -8.33 3.53
CA PHE A 292 -21.63 -7.47 4.49
C PHE A 292 -22.44 -8.37 5.43
N ASP A 293 -21.94 -8.54 6.65
CA ASP A 293 -22.57 -9.37 7.68
C ASP A 293 -23.29 -8.44 8.68
N SER A 294 -24.62 -8.38 8.60
CA SER A 294 -25.43 -7.63 9.56
C SER A 294 -25.58 -8.40 10.87
N GLN A 295 -25.27 -7.75 12.00
CA GLN A 295 -25.38 -8.36 13.32
C GLN A 295 -26.81 -8.30 13.88
N ASP A 296 -27.57 -7.27 13.50
CA ASP A 296 -28.92 -7.02 14.04
C ASP A 296 -30.04 -7.61 13.17
N GLY A 297 -29.69 -8.38 12.13
CA GLY A 297 -30.65 -8.97 11.19
C GLY A 297 -31.25 -8.00 10.17
N ALA A 298 -31.01 -6.69 10.31
CA ALA A 298 -31.35 -5.69 9.30
C ALA A 298 -30.56 -5.96 8.01
N GLN A 299 -31.20 -6.06 6.85
CA GLN A 299 -30.51 -6.19 5.57
C GLN A 299 -30.42 -4.83 4.88
N PRO A 300 -29.31 -4.09 5.03
CA PRO A 300 -29.16 -2.84 4.30
C PRO A 300 -28.99 -3.10 2.81
N THR A 301 -29.48 -2.17 2.00
CA THR A 301 -29.27 -2.21 0.55
C THR A 301 -27.90 -1.64 0.25
N VAL A 302 -26.97 -2.48 -0.20
CA VAL A 302 -25.64 -2.03 -0.62
C VAL A 302 -25.62 -1.82 -2.12
N THR A 303 -25.27 -0.61 -2.53
CA THR A 303 -25.15 -0.20 -3.92
C THR A 303 -23.81 0.48 -4.16
N ARG A 304 -23.47 0.66 -5.43
CA ARG A 304 -22.37 1.53 -5.84
C ARG A 304 -22.93 2.93 -6.02
N GLU A 305 -22.28 3.94 -5.42
CA GLU A 305 -22.58 5.33 -5.74
C GLU A 305 -21.98 5.67 -7.11
N GLU A 306 -22.77 6.28 -8.00
CA GLU A 306 -22.43 6.39 -9.42
C GLU A 306 -21.29 7.38 -9.69
N SER A 307 -21.21 8.47 -8.93
CA SER A 307 -20.25 9.56 -9.20
C SER A 307 -18.85 9.27 -8.63
N LEU A 308 -18.78 8.61 -7.47
CA LEU A 308 -17.58 8.34 -6.69
C LEU A 308 -17.21 6.85 -6.69
N GLY A 309 -18.06 5.97 -7.22
CA GLY A 309 -17.78 4.52 -7.25
C GLY A 309 -17.58 3.91 -5.86
N LEU A 310 -17.95 4.64 -4.81
CA LEU A 310 -17.84 4.23 -3.42
C LEU A 310 -19.01 3.33 -3.06
N THR A 311 -18.84 2.61 -1.95
CA THR A 311 -19.88 1.76 -1.39
C THR A 311 -20.95 2.63 -0.73
N SER A 312 -22.18 2.54 -1.22
CA SER A 312 -23.36 3.21 -0.68
C SER A 312 -24.22 2.20 0.07
N ILE A 313 -24.64 2.53 1.29
CA ILE A 313 -25.41 1.64 2.16
C ILE A 313 -26.69 2.35 2.57
N THR A 314 -27.83 1.88 2.09
CA THR A 314 -29.15 2.40 2.48
C THR A 314 -29.73 1.57 3.62
N PHE A 315 -30.09 2.23 4.72
CA PHE A 315 -30.59 1.61 5.95
C PHE A 315 -31.70 2.46 6.59
N SER A 316 -32.40 1.88 7.56
CA SER A 316 -33.42 2.54 8.39
C SER A 316 -33.38 1.96 9.80
N GLY A 317 -33.47 2.80 10.84
CA GLY A 317 -33.30 2.39 12.22
C GLY A 317 -31.82 2.20 12.57
N ASP A 318 -31.54 1.18 13.37
CA ASP A 318 -30.18 0.81 13.77
C ASP A 318 -29.52 -0.09 12.72
N LEU A 319 -28.24 0.16 12.48
CA LEU A 319 -27.38 -0.55 11.55
C LEU A 319 -26.14 -1.00 12.33
N ASP A 320 -25.87 -2.30 12.38
CA ASP A 320 -24.59 -2.85 12.79
C ASP A 320 -24.09 -3.82 11.72
N LEU A 321 -23.10 -3.37 10.95
CA LEU A 321 -22.63 -4.05 9.75
C LEU A 321 -21.14 -4.33 9.83
N ILE A 322 -20.77 -5.59 9.64
CA ILE A 322 -19.37 -6.00 9.47
C ILE A 322 -19.07 -6.14 7.99
N VAL A 323 -18.20 -5.26 7.49
CA VAL A 323 -17.68 -5.28 6.13
C VAL A 323 -16.37 -6.05 6.10
N ARG A 324 -16.29 -7.04 5.21
CA ARG A 324 -15.10 -7.85 5.01
C ARG A 324 -14.72 -7.85 3.54
N TYR A 325 -13.42 -7.83 3.27
CA TYR A 325 -12.91 -8.02 1.92
C TYR A 325 -12.56 -9.50 1.74
N GLU A 326 -13.35 -10.22 0.95
CA GLU A 326 -13.12 -11.64 0.78
C GLU A 326 -12.01 -11.89 -0.26
N ASN A 327 -10.81 -12.20 0.25
CA ASN A 327 -9.62 -12.51 -0.52
C ASN A 327 -9.29 -14.01 -0.51
N SER A 328 -10.28 -14.90 -0.53
CA SER A 328 -10.05 -16.36 -0.58
C SER A 328 -9.71 -16.85 -1.99
N MET A 329 -8.55 -17.49 -2.19
CA MET A 329 -7.98 -17.89 -3.50
C MET A 329 -8.95 -18.56 -4.49
N LEU A 330 -10.01 -19.20 -4.00
CA LEU A 330 -11.00 -19.92 -4.81
C LEU A 330 -12.17 -19.04 -5.30
N GLN A 331 -12.51 -17.95 -4.60
CA GLN A 331 -13.52 -16.98 -5.07
C GLN A 331 -12.93 -15.88 -5.98
N TRP A 332 -11.59 -15.81 -6.11
CA TRP A 332 -10.84 -14.73 -6.77
C TRP A 332 -11.21 -14.44 -8.21
N GLN A 333 -11.65 -15.45 -8.96
CA GLN A 333 -11.77 -15.30 -10.40
C GLN A 333 -13.01 -14.51 -10.79
N ASN A 334 -14.12 -14.59 -10.06
CA ASN A 334 -15.37 -14.03 -10.56
C ASN A 334 -15.65 -12.60 -10.08
N CYS A 335 -15.46 -12.28 -8.79
CA CYS A 335 -15.83 -10.95 -8.29
C CYS A 335 -14.92 -9.84 -8.86
N ARG A 336 -13.59 -10.02 -8.83
CA ARG A 336 -12.63 -9.05 -9.38
C ARG A 336 -12.71 -8.90 -10.90
N ILE A 337 -12.90 -9.99 -11.65
CA ILE A 337 -13.07 -9.90 -13.10
C ILE A 337 -14.37 -9.17 -13.43
N ARG A 338 -15.47 -9.44 -12.71
CA ARG A 338 -16.73 -8.72 -12.90
C ARG A 338 -16.60 -7.24 -12.56
N ASP A 339 -15.90 -6.90 -11.48
CA ASP A 339 -15.62 -5.51 -11.14
C ASP A 339 -14.81 -4.83 -12.25
N TYR A 340 -13.73 -5.47 -12.73
CA TYR A 340 -12.94 -4.98 -13.85
C TYR A 340 -13.77 -4.79 -15.14
N LEU A 341 -14.60 -5.77 -15.50
CA LEU A 341 -15.46 -5.69 -16.69
C LEU A 341 -16.49 -4.56 -16.58
N ASP A 342 -17.04 -4.34 -15.40
CA ASP A 342 -17.95 -3.22 -15.16
C ASP A 342 -17.26 -1.87 -15.24
N PHE A 343 -16.08 -1.73 -14.64
CA PHE A 343 -15.30 -0.49 -14.76
C PHE A 343 -14.99 -0.17 -16.21
N ARG A 344 -14.68 -1.19 -17.03
CA ARG A 344 -14.40 -1.00 -18.44
C ARG A 344 -15.62 -0.51 -19.23
N LYS A 345 -16.84 -0.95 -18.89
CA LYS A 345 -18.08 -0.49 -19.54
C LYS A 345 -18.41 0.96 -19.25
N GLN A 346 -17.96 1.51 -18.12
CA GLN A 346 -18.22 2.90 -17.74
C GLN A 346 -17.22 3.88 -18.38
N SER A 347 -16.06 3.39 -18.80
CA SER A 347 -15.03 4.19 -19.48
C SER A 347 -15.20 4.30 -21.00
N SER A 348 -16.20 3.62 -21.57
CA SER A 348 -16.60 3.67 -22.99
C SER A 348 -17.88 4.46 -23.14
#